data_AF-V9L5G7-F1
#
_entry.id   AF-V9L5G7-F1
#
_cell.length_a   1.000
_cell.length_b   1.000
_cell.length_c   1.000
_cell.angle_alpha   90.00
_cell.angle_beta   90.00
_cell.angle_gamma   90.00
#
_symmetry.space_group_name_H-M   'P 1'
#
loop_
_entity.id
_entity.type
_entity.pdbx_description
1 polymer ?
#
loop_
_entity_poly.entity_id
_entity_poly.type
_entity_poly.pdbx_seq_one_letter_code
_entity_poly.pdbx_strand_id
1 'polypeptide(L)'
;KGCDRWLQEEEEEEDYVDERLSRKILEQARAQQEELEREHGVGRGSDCQRPKATTLGRGSEGKESDSDSDEEWPTLDEAASMAKGKYCEQVPVNPEDEKAIDTFMNKDAPLRRTLADIIMEKITEKQTEVQTVMSEISGRPMPQLDPRVLEVYKGVREVLSKYRSGKLPKAFKIIPALSNWEQILYITEPETWTAAAMYQATRIFSSNLKEKMAQRFYNLVLLPRIRDDIIEYKRLNFHLYMALKKALFKPGGWFKGILIPLCESGTCTLREAIIIGSILTKCSIPVLHTSAAMLKIAEMEYNGANSIFLRLMIDKKYALPFRVIDALVFHFLRFRTDRRVLPA
;
A
#
# COMPACT_ATOMS: atom_id res chain seq x y z
N LYS A 1 27.78 7.14 -47.12
CA LYS A 1 26.71 8.08 -46.71
C LYS A 1 25.40 7.75 -47.42
N GLY A 2 24.86 6.54 -47.24
CA GLY A 2 23.68 6.09 -48.00
C GLY A 2 22.82 5.01 -47.33
N CYS A 3 23.14 4.63 -46.08
CA CYS A 3 22.36 3.63 -45.33
C CYS A 3 21.39 4.28 -44.32
N ASP A 4 21.68 5.50 -43.84
CA ASP A 4 20.87 6.15 -42.80
C ASP A 4 19.60 6.86 -43.30
N ARG A 5 19.41 6.99 -44.62
CA ARG A 5 18.24 7.69 -45.19
C ARG A 5 17.02 6.79 -45.35
N TRP A 6 17.21 5.48 -45.48
CA TRP A 6 16.11 4.52 -45.69
C TRP A 6 15.40 4.13 -44.38
N LEU A 7 16.10 4.20 -43.24
CA LEU A 7 15.50 3.94 -41.92
C LEU A 7 14.61 5.09 -41.40
N GLN A 8 14.79 6.30 -41.94
CA GLN A 8 14.00 7.48 -41.54
C GLN A 8 12.69 7.59 -42.33
N GLU A 9 12.64 7.08 -43.57
CA GLU A 9 11.41 7.06 -44.39
C GLU A 9 10.45 5.91 -43.97
N GLU A 10 10.94 4.77 -43.46
CA GLU A 10 10.07 3.69 -42.94
C GLU A 10 9.42 4.04 -41.59
N GLU A 11 10.08 4.79 -40.70
CA GLU A 11 9.47 5.23 -39.42
C GLU A 11 8.41 6.33 -39.62
N GLU A 12 8.47 7.13 -40.68
CA GLU A 12 7.45 8.15 -40.98
C GLU A 12 6.20 7.57 -41.68
N GLU A 13 6.29 6.42 -42.36
CA GLU A 13 5.12 5.76 -42.98
C GLU A 13 4.28 4.91 -42.00
N GLU A 14 4.82 4.46 -40.86
CA GLU A 14 4.04 3.69 -39.87
C GLU A 14 3.05 4.55 -39.04
N ASP A 15 3.21 5.88 -39.02
CA ASP A 15 2.37 6.79 -38.21
C ASP A 15 1.15 7.35 -38.96
N TYR A 16 1.03 7.08 -40.27
CA TYR A 16 -0.09 7.56 -41.10
C TYR A 16 -1.08 6.44 -41.44
N VAL A 17 -2.23 6.43 -40.77
CA VAL A 17 -3.32 5.50 -41.07
C VAL A 17 -3.91 5.83 -42.45
N ASP A 18 -3.80 4.88 -43.40
CA ASP A 18 -4.31 5.01 -44.77
C ASP A 18 -5.76 5.52 -44.83
N GLU A 19 -6.07 6.40 -45.79
CA GLU A 19 -7.34 7.14 -45.91
C GLU A 19 -8.55 6.20 -46.10
N ARG A 20 -8.32 5.00 -46.63
CA ARG A 20 -9.34 3.94 -46.73
C ARG A 20 -9.60 3.26 -45.39
N LEU A 21 -8.56 3.04 -44.58
CA LEU A 21 -8.69 2.45 -43.25
C LEU A 21 -9.34 3.44 -42.28
N SER A 22 -8.96 4.73 -42.35
CA SER A 22 -9.57 5.81 -41.58
C SER A 22 -11.08 5.97 -41.86
N ARG A 23 -11.49 5.93 -43.14
CA ARG A 23 -12.92 5.92 -43.52
C ARG A 23 -13.68 4.73 -42.95
N LYS A 24 -13.07 3.54 -42.98
CA LYS A 24 -13.68 2.32 -42.45
C LYS A 24 -13.81 2.34 -40.92
N ILE A 25 -12.84 2.92 -40.22
CA ILE A 25 -12.90 3.12 -38.76
C ILE A 25 -14.03 4.11 -38.40
N LEU A 26 -14.16 5.21 -39.14
CA LEU A 26 -15.23 6.20 -38.92
C LEU A 26 -16.63 5.65 -39.21
N GLU A 27 -16.80 4.81 -40.24
CA GLU A 27 -18.06 4.11 -40.50
C GLU A 27 -18.42 3.12 -39.40
N GLN A 28 -17.44 2.34 -38.90
CA GLN A 28 -17.66 1.40 -37.81
C GLN A 28 -17.98 2.11 -36.48
N ALA A 29 -17.31 3.24 -36.19
CA ALA A 29 -17.61 4.05 -35.02
C ALA A 29 -19.02 4.65 -35.09
N ARG A 30 -19.45 5.10 -36.27
CA ARG A 30 -20.83 5.60 -36.47
C ARG A 30 -21.87 4.50 -36.28
N ALA A 31 -21.61 3.29 -36.80
CA ALA A 31 -22.50 2.14 -36.61
C ALA A 31 -22.61 1.72 -35.13
N GLN A 32 -21.49 1.71 -34.39
CA GLN A 32 -21.47 1.45 -32.95
C GLN A 32 -22.22 2.52 -32.16
N GLN A 33 -22.11 3.78 -32.57
CA GLN A 33 -22.81 4.87 -31.91
C GLN A 33 -24.32 4.85 -32.19
N GLU A 34 -24.74 4.50 -33.41
CA GLU A 34 -26.16 4.25 -33.72
C GLU A 34 -26.72 3.03 -32.98
N GLU A 35 -25.90 1.99 -32.77
CA GLU A 35 -26.30 0.82 -31.98
C GLU A 35 -26.46 1.19 -30.49
N LEU A 36 -25.52 1.95 -29.93
CA LEU A 36 -25.61 2.48 -28.57
C LEU A 36 -26.76 3.48 -28.39
N GLU A 37 -27.07 4.30 -29.39
CA GLU A 37 -28.22 5.20 -29.37
C GLU A 37 -29.54 4.43 -29.53
N ARG A 38 -29.55 3.34 -30.32
CA ARG A 38 -30.69 2.41 -30.42
C ARG A 38 -30.92 1.63 -29.13
N GLU A 39 -29.86 1.32 -28.39
CA GLU A 39 -29.93 0.62 -27.10
C GLU A 39 -30.17 1.56 -25.89
N HIS A 40 -29.69 2.81 -25.93
CA HIS A 40 -29.63 3.70 -24.75
C HIS A 40 -30.06 5.16 -24.96
N GLY A 41 -30.73 5.50 -26.07
CA GLY A 41 -31.33 6.83 -26.31
C GLY A 41 -32.45 7.19 -25.30
N VAL A 42 -32.20 8.20 -24.47
CA VAL A 42 -33.02 8.60 -23.30
C VAL A 42 -34.23 9.47 -23.70
N GLY A 43 -35.42 9.10 -23.22
CA GLY A 43 -36.59 9.99 -23.30
C GLY A 43 -37.89 9.53 -22.61
N ARG A 44 -37.93 9.64 -21.27
CA ARG A 44 -39.13 9.82 -20.40
C ARG A 44 -40.17 8.68 -20.27
N GLY A 45 -40.24 8.15 -19.05
CA GLY A 45 -41.49 7.82 -18.37
C GLY A 45 -41.91 6.35 -18.38
N SER A 46 -41.84 5.74 -17.18
CA SER A 46 -42.73 4.67 -16.71
C SER A 46 -42.86 3.37 -17.52
N ASP A 47 -42.28 2.31 -16.94
CA ASP A 47 -42.84 0.95 -16.78
C ASP A 47 -42.53 -0.18 -17.79
N CYS A 48 -42.24 -1.36 -17.20
CA CYS A 48 -42.21 -2.75 -17.69
C CYS A 48 -41.22 -3.15 -18.83
N GLN A 49 -40.58 -4.33 -18.90
CA GLN A 49 -40.45 -5.55 -18.08
C GLN A 49 -39.34 -6.42 -18.75
N ARG A 50 -38.36 -6.94 -18.00
CA ARG A 50 -37.53 -8.09 -18.43
C ARG A 50 -38.10 -9.37 -17.80
N PRO A 51 -38.07 -10.53 -18.49
CA PRO A 51 -38.85 -11.70 -18.10
C PRO A 51 -38.30 -12.34 -16.82
N LYS A 52 -39.19 -12.51 -15.83
CA LYS A 52 -38.92 -13.28 -14.62
C LYS A 52 -39.14 -14.77 -14.89
N ALA A 53 -38.11 -15.56 -14.69
CA ALA A 53 -38.27 -16.94 -14.27
C ALA A 53 -38.78 -16.97 -12.81
N THR A 54 -39.59 -17.97 -12.53
CA THR A 54 -40.54 -18.13 -11.42
C THR A 54 -39.93 -18.23 -10.02
N THR A 55 -40.44 -17.45 -9.03
CA THR A 55 -40.61 -17.85 -7.62
C THR A 55 -41.63 -16.95 -6.92
N LEU A 56 -42.53 -17.56 -6.14
CA LEU A 56 -43.68 -16.97 -5.44
C LEU A 56 -43.27 -16.27 -4.13
N GLY A 57 -43.85 -15.10 -3.82
CA GLY A 57 -44.06 -14.65 -2.42
C GLY A 57 -43.61 -13.24 -1.97
N ARG A 58 -44.41 -12.21 -2.31
CA ARG A 58 -44.99 -11.13 -1.44
C ARG A 58 -44.09 -10.15 -0.62
N GLY A 59 -44.15 -8.87 -1.02
CA GLY A 59 -44.19 -7.65 -0.16
C GLY A 59 -42.89 -6.84 -0.05
N SER A 60 -42.64 -5.84 -0.89
CA SER A 60 -42.96 -4.39 -0.72
C SER A 60 -42.03 -3.63 0.25
N GLU A 61 -41.08 -2.86 -0.28
CA GLU A 61 -41.02 -1.38 -0.26
C GLU A 61 -39.68 -0.89 -0.83
N GLY A 62 -39.73 0.11 -1.70
CA GLY A 62 -38.63 0.55 -2.56
C GLY A 62 -37.59 1.45 -1.88
N LYS A 63 -36.34 1.29 -2.30
CA LYS A 63 -35.27 2.30 -2.26
C LYS A 63 -34.40 2.17 -3.50
N GLU A 64 -34.02 3.32 -4.02
CA GLU A 64 -33.26 3.55 -5.25
C GLU A 64 -31.91 2.82 -5.23
N SER A 65 -31.60 2.17 -6.36
CA SER A 65 -30.39 1.37 -6.57
C SER A 65 -29.29 2.25 -7.17
N ASP A 66 -28.44 2.81 -6.31
CA ASP A 66 -27.05 3.14 -6.68
C ASP A 66 -26.24 1.84 -6.56
N SER A 67 -25.82 1.29 -7.70
CA SER A 67 -25.03 0.06 -7.75
C SER A 67 -23.55 0.36 -7.48
N ASP A 68 -23.25 0.78 -6.25
CA ASP A 68 -21.91 0.60 -5.67
C ASP A 68 -21.99 -0.61 -4.75
N SER A 69 -21.39 -1.72 -5.19
CA SER A 69 -21.09 -2.86 -4.33
C SER A 69 -19.94 -2.49 -3.39
N ASP A 70 -20.14 -1.48 -2.56
CA ASP A 70 -19.34 -1.24 -1.38
C ASP A 70 -19.84 -2.22 -0.31
N GLU A 71 -19.03 -3.24 -0.01
CA GLU A 71 -19.11 -3.88 1.30
C GLU A 71 -19.06 -2.77 2.34
N GLU A 72 -20.19 -2.47 2.98
CA GLU A 72 -20.37 -1.35 3.90
C GLU A 72 -19.47 -1.56 5.12
N TRP A 73 -18.26 -0.99 5.06
CA TRP A 73 -17.32 -1.04 6.17
C TRP A 73 -17.77 -0.07 7.25
N PRO A 74 -17.84 -0.53 8.51
CA PRO A 74 -18.39 0.27 9.59
C PRO A 74 -17.72 1.63 9.70
N THR A 75 -18.55 2.64 9.97
CA THR A 75 -18.13 4.01 10.25
C THR A 75 -17.12 4.03 11.40
N LEU A 76 -16.35 5.12 11.53
CA LEU A 76 -15.31 5.20 12.57
C LEU A 76 -15.86 5.00 14.00
N ASP A 77 -17.14 5.29 14.20
CA ASP A 77 -17.88 5.08 15.43
C ASP A 77 -18.23 3.59 15.67
N GLU A 78 -18.61 2.86 14.63
CA GLU A 78 -18.83 1.40 14.66
C GLU A 78 -17.52 0.61 14.74
N ALA A 79 -16.43 1.13 14.18
CA ALA A 79 -15.09 0.59 14.41
C ALA A 79 -14.65 0.80 15.87
N ALA A 80 -15.00 1.94 16.48
CA ALA A 80 -14.72 2.22 17.89
C ALA A 80 -15.57 1.36 18.84
N SER A 81 -16.81 1.02 18.50
CA SER A 81 -17.62 0.06 19.26
C SER A 81 -17.07 -1.37 19.13
N MET A 82 -16.54 -1.76 17.96
CA MET A 82 -15.78 -3.00 17.79
C MET A 82 -14.42 -3.01 18.51
N ALA A 83 -13.80 -1.86 18.77
CA ALA A 83 -12.54 -1.77 19.51
C ALA A 83 -12.68 -2.21 20.98
N LYS A 84 -13.89 -2.21 21.55
CA LYS A 84 -14.17 -2.79 22.88
C LYS A 84 -14.15 -4.33 22.89
N GLY A 85 -14.20 -4.99 21.73
CA GLY A 85 -14.13 -6.44 21.62
C GLY A 85 -12.77 -6.92 21.10
N LYS A 86 -12.08 -7.77 21.86
CA LYS A 86 -11.00 -8.73 21.44
C LYS A 86 -9.77 -8.22 20.65
N TYR A 87 -9.71 -6.97 20.19
CA TYR A 87 -8.58 -6.44 19.39
C TYR A 87 -7.45 -5.84 20.22
N CYS A 88 -7.69 -5.53 21.50
CA CYS A 88 -6.72 -4.95 22.44
C CYS A 88 -6.26 -5.93 23.52
N GLU A 89 -6.39 -7.23 23.28
CA GLU A 89 -5.88 -8.25 24.19
C GLU A 89 -4.35 -8.25 24.09
N GLN A 90 -3.68 -8.12 25.23
CA GLN A 90 -2.22 -8.13 25.32
C GLN A 90 -1.72 -9.38 24.64
N VAL A 91 -0.87 -9.26 23.62
CA VAL A 91 -0.15 -10.42 23.08
C VAL A 91 0.76 -10.89 24.22
N PRO A 92 0.50 -12.05 24.85
CA PRO A 92 1.38 -12.55 25.88
C PRO A 92 2.64 -13.05 25.17
N VAL A 93 3.69 -12.23 25.19
CA VAL A 93 4.99 -12.65 24.70
C VAL A 93 5.72 -13.29 25.87
N ASN A 94 6.06 -14.58 25.74
CA ASN A 94 6.83 -15.27 26.77
C ASN A 94 8.27 -14.72 26.76
N PRO A 95 8.84 -14.34 27.92
CA PRO A 95 10.23 -13.87 27.99
C PRO A 95 11.27 -14.89 27.50
N GLU A 96 10.95 -16.19 27.47
CA GLU A 96 11.83 -17.21 26.89
C GLU A 96 11.87 -17.13 25.36
N ASP A 97 10.73 -16.85 24.72
CA ASP A 97 10.63 -16.70 23.26
C ASP A 97 11.35 -15.41 22.81
N GLU A 98 11.25 -14.32 23.58
CA GLU A 98 12.02 -13.09 23.31
C GLU A 98 13.53 -13.38 23.32
N LYS A 99 14.05 -14.13 24.31
CA LYS A 99 15.48 -14.47 24.40
C LYS A 99 15.95 -15.43 23.31
N ALA A 100 15.13 -16.43 23.00
CA ALA A 100 15.44 -17.39 21.94
C ALA A 100 15.53 -16.67 20.59
N ILE A 101 14.60 -15.75 20.32
CA ILE A 101 14.54 -15.01 19.05
C ILE A 101 15.63 -13.93 18.99
N ASP A 102 15.94 -13.25 20.09
CA ASP A 102 17.06 -12.30 20.17
C ASP A 102 18.41 -12.95 19.87
N THR A 103 18.56 -14.26 20.15
CA THR A 103 19.76 -15.02 19.80
C THR A 103 19.96 -15.15 18.28
N PHE A 104 18.88 -15.00 17.49
CA PHE A 104 18.88 -15.02 16.03
C PHE A 104 18.59 -13.66 15.38
N MET A 105 18.50 -12.59 16.17
CA MET A 105 18.47 -11.24 15.64
C MET A 105 19.87 -10.84 15.17
N ASN A 106 19.94 -10.15 14.02
CA ASN A 106 21.21 -9.65 13.51
C ASN A 106 21.69 -8.50 14.41
N LYS A 107 22.76 -8.75 15.18
CA LYS A 107 23.36 -7.78 16.10
C LYS A 107 24.06 -6.63 15.38
N ASP A 108 24.36 -6.80 14.10
CA ASP A 108 25.01 -5.82 13.22
C ASP A 108 24.03 -5.21 12.20
N ALA A 109 22.72 -5.19 12.52
CA ALA A 109 21.76 -4.48 11.69
C ALA A 109 22.13 -2.98 11.66
N PRO A 110 22.24 -2.34 10.48
CA PRO A 110 22.57 -0.92 10.41
C PRO A 110 21.55 -0.13 11.24
N LEU A 111 22.05 0.81 12.05
CA LEU A 111 21.22 1.70 12.86
C LEU A 111 20.10 2.27 11.97
N ARG A 112 18.88 2.26 12.50
CA ARG A 112 17.69 2.80 11.83
C ARG A 112 17.93 4.28 11.53
N ARG A 113 18.21 4.62 10.27
CA ARG A 113 18.28 6.02 9.84
C ARG A 113 16.91 6.38 9.28
N THR A 114 16.20 7.29 9.95
CA THR A 114 15.01 7.88 9.37
C THR A 114 15.41 8.72 8.15
N LEU A 115 14.47 9.01 7.26
CA LEU A 115 14.73 9.94 6.15
C LEU A 115 15.22 11.30 6.67
N ALA A 116 14.75 11.72 7.85
CA ALA A 116 15.21 12.91 8.55
C ALA A 116 16.68 12.78 9.00
N ASP A 117 17.12 11.61 9.49
CA ASP A 117 18.52 11.37 9.87
C ASP A 117 19.44 11.32 8.66
N ILE A 118 19.01 10.68 7.56
CA ILE A 118 19.79 10.63 6.31
C ILE A 118 19.91 12.04 5.70
N ILE A 119 18.86 12.86 5.81
CA ILE A 119 18.85 14.24 5.34
C ILE A 119 19.69 15.12 6.27
N MET A 120 19.56 14.99 7.59
CA MET A 120 20.36 15.77 8.55
C MET A 120 21.84 15.40 8.50
N GLU A 121 22.19 14.12 8.43
CA GLU A 121 23.58 13.64 8.26
C GLU A 121 24.19 14.16 6.95
N LYS A 122 23.43 14.11 5.84
CA LYS A 122 23.85 14.71 4.56
C LYS A 122 23.85 16.24 4.55
N ILE A 123 23.04 16.91 5.36
CA ILE A 123 23.09 18.37 5.54
C ILE A 123 24.32 18.73 6.37
N THR A 124 24.64 17.97 7.42
CA THR A 124 25.79 18.23 8.30
C THR A 124 27.13 17.88 7.64
N GLU A 125 27.23 16.80 6.87
CA GLU A 125 28.42 16.47 6.07
C GLU A 125 28.67 17.51 4.97
N LYS A 126 27.61 18.16 4.48
CA LYS A 126 27.70 19.13 3.40
C LYS A 126 27.72 20.60 3.86
N GLN A 127 27.52 20.90 5.15
CA GLN A 127 27.55 22.28 5.67
C GLN A 127 28.91 22.95 5.53
N THR A 128 29.99 22.20 5.32
CA THR A 128 31.32 22.75 5.01
C THR A 128 31.58 23.05 3.53
N GLU A 129 30.64 22.76 2.62
CA GLU A 129 30.84 22.96 1.16
C GLU A 129 29.60 23.50 0.39
N VAL A 130 28.46 23.72 1.04
CA VAL A 130 27.16 23.89 0.35
C VAL A 130 26.75 25.29 -0.06
N GLN A 131 27.50 26.34 0.27
CA GLN A 131 27.10 27.67 -0.23
C GLN A 131 27.25 27.83 -1.76
N THR A 132 28.00 26.93 -2.42
CA THR A 132 28.26 27.02 -3.87
C THR A 132 27.80 25.82 -4.71
N VAL A 133 27.50 24.65 -4.13
CA VAL A 133 27.33 23.40 -4.93
C VAL A 133 25.90 22.84 -4.96
N MET A 134 24.93 23.42 -4.23
CA MET A 134 23.54 22.94 -4.29
C MET A 134 22.79 23.25 -5.59
N SER A 135 23.44 23.87 -6.58
CA SER A 135 22.86 24.04 -7.91
C SER A 135 23.10 22.84 -8.87
N GLU A 136 24.00 21.89 -8.58
CA GLU A 136 24.49 20.97 -9.63
C GLU A 136 24.18 19.47 -9.46
N ILE A 137 23.81 18.97 -8.28
CA ILE A 137 23.71 17.51 -8.04
C ILE A 137 22.28 16.91 -8.07
N SER A 138 21.25 17.68 -8.46
CA SER A 138 19.91 17.10 -8.67
C SER A 138 19.14 17.58 -9.91
N GLY A 139 19.73 18.38 -10.80
CA GLY A 139 19.24 18.62 -12.18
C GLY A 139 17.79 19.08 -12.36
N ARG A 140 17.04 19.30 -11.27
CA ARG A 140 15.69 19.86 -11.26
C ARG A 140 15.65 20.80 -10.05
N PRO A 141 15.52 22.12 -10.26
CA PRO A 141 15.14 23.00 -9.17
C PRO A 141 13.85 22.42 -8.58
N MET A 142 13.79 22.31 -7.24
CA MET A 142 12.55 22.00 -6.54
C MET A 142 11.51 22.98 -7.10
N PRO A 143 10.45 22.52 -7.81
CA PRO A 143 9.46 23.44 -8.34
C PRO A 143 8.90 24.16 -7.14
N GLN A 144 9.13 25.47 -7.06
CA GLN A 144 8.58 26.28 -5.98
C GLN A 144 7.06 26.11 -6.08
N LEU A 145 6.50 25.35 -5.13
CA LEU A 145 5.07 25.18 -5.04
C LEU A 145 4.47 26.56 -4.81
N ASP A 146 3.34 26.81 -5.47
CA ASP A 146 2.61 28.07 -5.31
C ASP A 146 2.41 28.36 -3.81
N PRO A 147 2.81 29.55 -3.31
CA PRO A 147 2.65 29.93 -1.90
C PRO A 147 1.23 29.70 -1.36
N ARG A 148 0.20 29.84 -2.19
CA ARG A 148 -1.20 29.60 -1.80
C ARG A 148 -1.48 28.12 -1.51
N VAL A 149 -0.87 27.23 -2.29
CA VAL A 149 -0.98 25.78 -2.08
C VAL A 149 -0.33 25.41 -0.75
N LEU A 150 0.81 26.02 -0.45
CA LEU A 150 1.54 25.81 0.80
C LEU A 150 0.70 26.23 2.03
N GLU A 151 0.04 27.40 1.98
CA GLU A 151 -0.84 27.87 3.05
C GLU A 151 -2.03 26.93 3.28
N VAL A 152 -2.67 26.47 2.19
CA VAL A 152 -3.81 25.55 2.29
C VAL A 152 -3.41 24.23 2.94
N TYR A 153 -2.30 23.61 2.53
CA TYR A 153 -1.87 22.34 3.10
C TYR A 153 -1.28 22.47 4.52
N LYS A 154 -0.73 23.64 4.88
CA LYS A 154 -0.43 23.97 6.29
C LYS A 154 -1.68 24.01 7.16
N GLY A 155 -2.78 24.59 6.67
CA GLY A 155 -4.07 24.53 7.36
C GLY A 155 -4.59 23.09 7.50
N VAL A 156 -4.42 22.25 6.46
CA VAL A 156 -4.80 20.84 6.51
C VAL A 156 -3.99 20.06 7.55
N ARG A 157 -2.68 20.33 7.70
CA ARG A 157 -1.84 19.73 8.74
C ARG A 157 -2.42 19.95 10.13
N GLU A 158 -2.80 21.18 10.47
CA GLU A 158 -3.37 21.49 11.79
C GLU A 158 -4.65 20.68 12.05
N VAL A 159 -5.49 20.52 11.04
CA VAL A 159 -6.71 19.68 11.12
C VAL A 159 -6.35 18.22 11.36
N LEU A 160 -5.38 17.66 10.62
CA LEU A 160 -4.97 16.25 10.74
C LEU A 160 -4.31 15.95 12.09
N SER A 161 -3.61 16.91 12.69
CA SER A 161 -2.99 16.78 14.01
C SER A 161 -4.00 16.66 15.17
N LYS A 162 -5.22 17.17 14.99
CA LYS A 162 -6.30 17.14 16.00
C LYS A 162 -7.46 16.23 15.61
N TYR A 163 -7.34 15.55 14.48
CA TYR A 163 -8.43 14.79 13.88
C TYR A 163 -8.85 13.59 14.73
N ARG A 164 -10.15 13.39 14.90
CA ARG A 164 -10.75 12.27 15.64
C ARG A 164 -11.76 11.51 14.78
N SER A 165 -12.74 12.22 14.23
CA SER A 165 -13.84 11.68 13.45
C SER A 165 -14.37 12.72 12.46
N GLY A 166 -15.21 12.29 11.53
CA GLY A 166 -15.86 13.16 10.55
C GLY A 166 -15.37 12.97 9.12
N LYS A 167 -15.57 13.99 8.27
CA LYS A 167 -15.11 14.00 6.88
C LYS A 167 -13.77 14.70 6.78
N LEU A 168 -12.81 14.09 6.09
CA LEU A 168 -11.54 14.73 5.78
C LEU A 168 -11.72 15.91 4.81
N PRO A 169 -10.87 16.96 4.92
CA PRO A 169 -10.86 18.08 3.99
C PRO A 169 -10.80 17.63 2.53
N LYS A 170 -11.53 18.32 1.64
CA LYS A 170 -11.53 17.99 0.20
C LYS A 170 -10.13 18.10 -0.40
N ALA A 171 -9.34 19.08 0.04
CA ALA A 171 -7.94 19.25 -0.34
C ALA A 171 -7.09 18.00 -0.02
N PHE A 172 -7.35 17.32 1.10
CA PHE A 172 -6.63 16.10 1.43
C PHE A 172 -7.04 14.91 0.55
N LYS A 173 -8.33 14.80 0.25
CA LYS A 173 -8.87 13.68 -0.56
C LYS A 173 -8.36 13.66 -2.00
N ILE A 174 -7.98 14.81 -2.54
CA ILE A 174 -7.46 14.93 -3.91
C ILE A 174 -5.96 14.67 -4.01
N ILE A 175 -5.22 14.57 -2.90
CA ILE A 175 -3.75 14.36 -2.91
C ILE A 175 -3.35 13.16 -3.80
N PRO A 176 -4.00 11.98 -3.72
CA PRO A 176 -3.72 10.84 -4.60
C PRO A 176 -3.77 11.12 -6.11
N ALA A 177 -4.57 12.09 -6.53
CA ALA A 177 -4.76 12.42 -7.95
C ALA A 177 -3.72 13.42 -8.46
N LEU A 178 -2.93 14.01 -7.57
CA LEU A 178 -1.90 14.98 -7.93
C LEU A 178 -0.66 14.26 -8.48
N SER A 179 -0.01 14.86 -9.49
CA SER A 179 1.28 14.39 -9.99
C SER A 179 2.39 14.48 -8.93
N ASN A 180 2.39 15.56 -8.15
CA ASN A 180 3.39 15.86 -7.11
C ASN A 180 2.88 15.49 -5.70
N TRP A 181 2.13 14.39 -5.57
CA TRP A 181 1.48 14.01 -4.31
C TRP A 181 2.46 13.85 -3.14
N GLU A 182 3.68 13.35 -3.37
CA GLU A 182 4.71 13.15 -2.32
C GLU A 182 5.13 14.48 -1.67
N GLN A 183 5.33 15.53 -2.48
CA GLN A 183 5.72 16.86 -1.99
C GLN A 183 4.60 17.49 -1.16
N ILE A 184 3.36 17.38 -1.66
CA ILE A 184 2.18 17.89 -0.96
C ILE A 184 1.98 17.14 0.36
N LEU A 185 2.18 15.82 0.35
CA LEU A 185 2.09 14.99 1.55
C LEU A 185 3.15 15.37 2.60
N TYR A 186 4.36 15.72 2.16
CA TYR A 186 5.42 16.17 3.07
C TYR A 186 5.04 17.46 3.82
N ILE A 187 4.39 18.41 3.14
CA ILE A 187 3.92 19.66 3.76
C ILE A 187 2.88 19.39 4.86
N THR A 188 2.09 18.32 4.71
CA THR A 188 1.09 17.94 5.71
C THR A 188 1.68 17.27 6.96
N GLU A 189 3.01 17.05 7.02
CA GLU A 189 3.75 16.47 8.15
C GLU A 189 3.10 15.20 8.73
N PRO A 190 3.18 14.06 8.00
CA PRO A 190 2.51 12.81 8.38
C PRO A 190 2.88 12.27 9.77
N GLU A 191 4.05 12.61 10.28
CA GLU A 191 4.52 12.31 11.63
C GLU A 191 3.63 12.90 12.72
N THR A 192 3.03 14.08 12.47
CA THR A 192 2.18 14.80 13.43
C THR A 192 0.72 14.34 13.42
N TRP A 193 0.34 13.47 12.49
CA TRP A 193 -1.05 13.06 12.34
C TRP A 193 -1.54 12.23 13.53
N THR A 194 -2.83 12.35 13.85
CA THR A 194 -3.45 11.41 14.80
C THR A 194 -3.54 10.00 14.22
N ALA A 195 -3.63 8.99 15.09
CA ALA A 195 -3.85 7.61 14.65
C ALA A 195 -5.13 7.44 13.82
N ALA A 196 -6.19 8.21 14.15
CA ALA A 196 -7.44 8.24 13.39
C ALA A 196 -7.27 8.84 11.99
N ALA A 197 -6.47 9.91 11.86
CA ALA A 197 -6.12 10.49 10.56
C ALA A 197 -5.31 9.50 9.71
N MET A 198 -4.33 8.82 10.31
CA MET A 198 -3.53 7.79 9.64
C MET A 198 -4.40 6.66 9.06
N TYR A 199 -5.42 6.21 9.79
CA TYR A 199 -6.37 5.21 9.29
C TYR A 199 -7.10 5.69 8.03
N GLN A 200 -7.67 6.88 8.08
CA GLN A 200 -8.45 7.40 6.97
C GLN A 200 -7.58 7.79 5.76
N ALA A 201 -6.39 8.32 6.02
CA ALA A 201 -5.38 8.52 5.01
C ALA A 201 -5.06 7.19 4.33
N THR A 202 -4.70 6.16 5.09
CA THR A 202 -4.40 4.85 4.52
C THR A 202 -5.54 4.31 3.67
N ARG A 203 -6.80 4.48 4.10
CA ARG A 203 -7.98 4.09 3.31
C ARG A 203 -8.03 4.80 1.96
N ILE A 204 -7.91 6.13 1.94
CA ILE A 204 -7.93 6.95 0.72
C ILE A 204 -6.75 6.61 -0.21
N PHE A 205 -5.56 6.48 0.37
CA PHE A 205 -4.36 6.22 -0.41
C PHE A 205 -4.36 4.78 -0.96
N SER A 206 -4.85 3.82 -0.18
CA SER A 206 -4.98 2.42 -0.62
C SER A 206 -6.00 2.22 -1.72
N SER A 207 -7.04 3.06 -1.85
CA SER A 207 -8.02 2.93 -2.93
C SER A 207 -7.55 3.66 -4.19
N ASN A 208 -7.04 4.88 -4.04
CA ASN A 208 -6.85 5.80 -5.16
C ASN A 208 -5.45 5.71 -5.79
N LEU A 209 -4.42 5.28 -5.06
CA LEU A 209 -3.06 5.22 -5.62
C LEU A 209 -2.84 3.96 -6.48
N LYS A 210 -1.98 4.12 -7.49
CA LYS A 210 -1.37 2.99 -8.21
C LYS A 210 -0.47 2.19 -7.26
N GLU A 211 -0.29 0.90 -7.51
CA GLU A 211 0.43 -0.02 -6.62
C GLU A 211 1.85 0.48 -6.23
N LYS A 212 2.62 0.96 -7.21
CA LYS A 212 3.97 1.53 -6.97
C LYS A 212 3.94 2.77 -6.08
N MET A 213 2.92 3.61 -6.20
CA MET A 213 2.78 4.82 -5.39
C MET A 213 2.29 4.47 -3.98
N ALA A 214 1.36 3.52 -3.87
CA ALA A 214 0.90 3.00 -2.57
C ALA A 214 2.05 2.34 -1.79
N GLN A 215 2.93 1.59 -2.47
CA GLN A 215 4.14 1.03 -1.88
C GLN A 215 5.01 2.13 -1.25
N ARG A 216 5.22 3.26 -1.94
CA ARG A 216 6.00 4.39 -1.41
C ARG A 216 5.33 5.01 -0.18
N PHE A 217 4.01 5.23 -0.23
CA PHE A 217 3.26 5.72 0.92
C PHE A 217 3.40 4.78 2.13
N TYR A 218 3.30 3.47 1.91
CA TYR A 218 3.45 2.50 2.99
C TYR A 218 4.87 2.49 3.58
N ASN A 219 5.89 2.55 2.74
CA ASN A 219 7.29 2.52 3.18
C ASN A 219 7.71 3.81 3.92
N LEU A 220 7.30 4.98 3.42
CA LEU A 220 7.76 6.27 3.93
C LEU A 220 6.92 6.83 5.08
N VAL A 221 5.62 6.48 5.14
CA VAL A 221 4.69 7.09 6.11
C VAL A 221 4.12 6.05 7.07
N LEU A 222 3.51 4.99 6.54
CA LEU A 222 2.78 4.04 7.39
C LEU A 222 3.71 3.17 8.22
N LEU A 223 4.73 2.57 7.61
CA LEU A 223 5.66 1.64 8.25
C LEU A 223 6.44 2.31 9.40
N PRO A 224 7.09 3.47 9.24
CA PRO A 224 7.78 4.13 10.36
C PRO A 224 6.84 4.42 11.51
N ARG A 225 5.65 4.96 11.23
CA ARG A 225 4.66 5.31 12.26
C ARG A 225 4.21 4.12 13.10
N ILE A 226 4.06 2.94 12.48
CA ILE A 226 3.70 1.72 13.19
C ILE A 226 4.83 1.26 14.10
N ARG A 227 6.07 1.33 13.61
CA ARG A 227 7.24 0.93 14.40
C ARG A 227 7.41 1.83 15.61
N ASP A 228 7.26 3.14 15.44
CA ASP A 228 7.35 4.11 16.53
C ASP A 228 6.33 3.82 17.63
N ASP A 229 5.07 3.59 17.27
CA ASP A 229 3.98 3.29 18.23
C ASP A 229 4.23 1.97 18.98
N ILE A 230 4.76 0.94 18.30
CA ILE A 230 5.09 -0.35 18.93
C ILE A 230 6.27 -0.21 19.90
N ILE A 231 7.28 0.59 19.56
CA ILE A 231 8.44 0.82 20.44
C ILE A 231 8.02 1.59 21.69
N GLU A 232 7.22 2.64 21.53
CA GLU A 232 6.82 3.54 22.62
C GLU A 232 5.81 2.87 23.56
N TYR A 233 4.73 2.31 23.02
CA TYR A 233 3.62 1.79 23.83
C TYR A 233 3.67 0.29 24.06
N LYS A 234 4.57 -0.44 23.39
CA LYS A 234 4.66 -1.92 23.40
C LYS A 234 3.39 -2.64 22.93
N ARG A 235 2.42 -1.89 22.38
CA ARG A 235 1.15 -2.31 21.82
C ARG A 235 0.81 -1.38 20.66
N LEU A 236 0.09 -1.88 19.67
CA LEU A 236 -0.31 -1.06 18.52
C LEU A 236 -1.67 -0.40 18.76
N ASN A 237 -1.78 0.89 18.44
CA ASN A 237 -3.05 1.61 18.45
C ASN A 237 -4.08 0.95 17.52
N PHE A 238 -5.34 0.88 17.95
CA PHE A 238 -6.44 0.30 17.18
C PHE A 238 -6.58 0.88 15.76
N HIS A 239 -6.47 2.20 15.60
CA HIS A 239 -6.60 2.84 14.29
C HIS A 239 -5.43 2.49 13.37
N LEU A 240 -4.22 2.36 13.90
CA LEU A 240 -3.05 1.93 13.12
C LEU A 240 -3.14 0.45 12.73
N TYR A 241 -3.67 -0.39 13.62
CA TYR A 241 -3.97 -1.79 13.30
C TYR A 241 -4.99 -1.89 12.15
N MET A 242 -6.06 -1.10 12.21
CA MET A 242 -7.05 -1.03 11.13
C MET A 242 -6.48 -0.44 9.85
N ALA A 243 -5.53 0.51 9.94
CA ALA A 243 -4.82 1.07 8.80
C ALA A 243 -4.03 -0.01 8.06
N LEU A 244 -3.28 -0.84 8.79
CA LEU A 244 -2.55 -1.99 8.22
C LEU A 244 -3.49 -2.99 7.54
N LYS A 245 -4.62 -3.31 8.18
CA LYS A 245 -5.64 -4.19 7.60
C LYS A 245 -6.19 -3.61 6.28
N LYS A 246 -6.40 -2.30 6.21
CA LYS A 246 -6.85 -1.63 4.97
C LYS A 246 -5.77 -1.54 3.90
N ALA A 247 -4.51 -1.33 4.29
CA ALA A 247 -3.38 -1.32 3.35
C ALA A 247 -3.26 -2.65 2.56
N LEU A 248 -3.69 -3.76 3.16
CA LEU A 248 -3.63 -5.11 2.58
C LEU A 248 -4.58 -5.31 1.39
N PHE A 249 -5.55 -4.40 1.16
CA PHE A 249 -6.38 -4.42 -0.06
C PHE A 249 -5.55 -4.30 -1.35
N LYS A 250 -4.33 -3.74 -1.26
CA LYS A 250 -3.33 -3.80 -2.34
C LYS A 250 -2.16 -4.69 -1.90
N PRO A 251 -2.26 -6.02 -2.06
CA PRO A 251 -1.29 -6.96 -1.48
C PRO A 251 0.12 -6.75 -2.02
N GLY A 252 0.31 -6.49 -3.32
CA GLY A 252 1.64 -6.28 -3.89
C GLY A 252 2.35 -5.04 -3.33
N GLY A 253 1.62 -3.94 -3.12
CA GLY A 253 2.14 -2.76 -2.43
C GLY A 253 2.40 -3.00 -0.95
N TRP A 254 1.53 -3.76 -0.28
CA TRP A 254 1.67 -4.11 1.14
C TRP A 254 2.93 -4.97 1.39
N PHE A 255 3.15 -6.03 0.60
CA PHE A 255 4.32 -6.88 0.75
C PHE A 255 5.63 -6.13 0.48
N LYS A 256 5.70 -5.36 -0.61
CA LYS A 256 6.91 -4.62 -0.99
C LYS A 256 7.14 -3.35 -0.18
N GLY A 257 6.09 -2.78 0.42
CA GLY A 257 6.15 -1.52 1.17
C GLY A 257 6.26 -1.71 2.68
N ILE A 258 5.74 -2.82 3.21
CA ILE A 258 5.66 -3.09 4.65
C ILE A 258 6.47 -4.33 5.00
N LEU A 259 6.06 -5.52 4.53
CA LEU A 259 6.63 -6.78 5.03
C LEU A 259 8.09 -6.98 4.62
N ILE A 260 8.41 -6.89 3.32
CA ILE A 260 9.75 -7.15 2.81
C ILE A 260 10.75 -6.13 3.39
N PRO A 261 10.50 -4.81 3.38
CA PRO A 261 11.41 -3.84 3.99
C PRO A 261 11.59 -4.06 5.49
N LEU A 262 10.55 -4.50 6.20
CA LEU A 262 10.65 -4.80 7.63
C LEU A 262 11.60 -5.99 7.87
N CYS A 263 11.46 -7.06 7.09
CA CYS A 263 12.32 -8.24 7.14
C CYS A 263 13.77 -7.93 6.71
N GLU A 264 13.95 -7.16 5.63
CA GLU A 264 15.26 -6.75 5.09
C GLU A 264 16.02 -5.83 6.05
N SER A 265 15.30 -5.01 6.83
CA SER A 265 15.94 -4.07 7.76
C SER A 265 16.73 -4.77 8.88
N GLY A 266 16.51 -6.07 9.13
CA GLY A 266 17.17 -6.84 10.19
C GLY A 266 16.80 -6.45 11.62
N THR A 267 16.17 -5.28 11.82
CA THR A 267 15.80 -4.71 13.12
C THR A 267 14.37 -5.07 13.54
N CYS A 268 13.71 -6.01 12.87
CA CYS A 268 12.35 -6.44 13.16
C CYS A 268 12.29 -7.16 14.51
N THR A 269 11.56 -6.61 15.47
CA THR A 269 11.41 -7.21 16.80
C THR A 269 10.32 -8.30 16.82
N LEU A 270 10.37 -9.19 17.81
CA LEU A 270 9.34 -10.22 18.00
C LEU A 270 7.92 -9.63 18.08
N ARG A 271 7.76 -8.50 18.78
CA ARG A 271 6.47 -7.83 18.93
C ARG A 271 5.96 -7.27 17.61
N GLU A 272 6.82 -6.61 16.85
CA GLU A 272 6.49 -6.14 15.49
C GLU A 272 6.03 -7.33 14.61
N ALA A 273 6.76 -8.45 14.67
CA ALA A 273 6.46 -9.66 13.91
C ALA A 273 5.11 -10.29 14.28
N ILE A 274 4.79 -10.41 15.58
CA ILE A 274 3.52 -10.98 16.02
C ILE A 274 2.34 -10.08 15.65
N ILE A 275 2.46 -8.76 15.83
CA ILE A 275 1.39 -7.81 15.52
C ILE A 275 1.08 -7.83 14.02
N ILE A 276 2.10 -7.68 13.17
CA ILE A 276 1.92 -7.69 11.71
C ILE A 276 1.52 -9.09 11.23
N GLY A 277 2.07 -10.13 11.85
CA GLY A 277 1.71 -11.52 11.59
C GLY A 277 0.24 -11.83 11.90
N SER A 278 -0.34 -11.22 12.93
CA SER A 278 -1.77 -11.37 13.25
C SER A 278 -2.69 -10.81 12.16
N ILE A 279 -2.22 -9.83 11.38
CA ILE A 279 -2.97 -9.26 10.26
C ILE A 279 -2.90 -10.21 9.06
N LEU A 280 -1.73 -10.80 8.80
CA LEU A 280 -1.55 -11.82 7.77
C LEU A 280 -2.48 -13.02 7.99
N THR A 281 -2.61 -13.51 9.23
CA THR A 281 -3.49 -14.66 9.53
C THR A 281 -4.96 -14.32 9.38
N LYS A 282 -5.39 -13.12 9.76
CA LYS A 282 -6.80 -12.70 9.71
C LYS A 282 -7.27 -12.28 8.32
N CYS A 283 -6.39 -11.77 7.45
CA CYS A 283 -6.78 -11.30 6.13
C CYS A 283 -6.67 -12.41 5.08
N SER A 284 -7.59 -12.44 4.12
CA SER A 284 -7.46 -13.30 2.94
C SER A 284 -6.55 -12.63 1.92
N ILE A 285 -5.53 -13.34 1.42
CA ILE A 285 -4.50 -12.78 0.55
C ILE A 285 -4.37 -13.64 -0.70
N PRO A 286 -4.31 -13.05 -1.91
CA PRO A 286 -4.15 -13.83 -3.13
C PRO A 286 -2.87 -14.67 -3.12
N VAL A 287 -2.98 -15.92 -3.55
CA VAL A 287 -1.92 -16.94 -3.48
C VAL A 287 -0.64 -16.51 -4.18
N LEU A 288 -0.73 -15.85 -5.34
CA LEU A 288 0.43 -15.40 -6.11
C LEU A 288 1.29 -14.38 -5.36
N HIS A 289 0.65 -13.44 -4.65
CA HIS A 289 1.36 -12.42 -3.89
C HIS A 289 2.04 -13.03 -2.66
N THR A 290 1.32 -13.90 -1.94
CA THR A 290 1.86 -14.64 -0.80
C THR A 290 3.03 -15.53 -1.23
N SER A 291 2.92 -16.20 -2.38
CA SER A 291 3.97 -17.06 -2.95
C SER A 291 5.23 -16.28 -3.28
N ALA A 292 5.10 -15.12 -3.92
CA ALA A 292 6.23 -14.25 -4.23
C ALA A 292 6.90 -13.70 -2.95
N ALA A 293 6.11 -13.32 -1.95
CA ALA A 293 6.63 -12.87 -0.66
C ALA A 293 7.37 -13.99 0.08
N MET A 294 6.81 -15.21 0.12
CA MET A 294 7.46 -16.38 0.73
C MET A 294 8.80 -16.70 0.08
N LEU A 295 8.88 -16.67 -1.26
CA LEU A 295 10.13 -16.89 -1.98
C LEU A 295 11.18 -15.86 -1.56
N LYS A 296 10.82 -14.58 -1.53
CA LYS A 296 11.75 -13.51 -1.13
C LYS A 296 12.23 -13.69 0.31
N ILE A 297 11.34 -14.04 1.25
CA ILE A 297 11.71 -14.28 2.66
C ILE A 297 12.56 -15.54 2.82
N ALA A 298 12.30 -16.60 2.06
CA ALA A 298 13.10 -17.83 2.08
C ALA A 298 14.53 -17.61 1.57
N GLU A 299 14.72 -16.72 0.59
CA GLU A 299 16.04 -16.40 0.04
C GLU A 299 16.89 -15.52 0.96
N MET A 300 16.24 -14.65 1.76
CA MET A 300 16.88 -13.73 2.71
C MET A 300 17.64 -14.45 3.84
N GLU A 301 18.45 -13.68 4.57
CA GLU A 301 19.12 -14.15 5.77
C GLU A 301 18.10 -14.56 6.85
N TYR A 302 18.47 -15.59 7.61
CA TYR A 302 17.63 -16.07 8.69
C TYR A 302 17.58 -15.05 9.82
N ASN A 303 16.36 -14.72 10.22
CA ASN A 303 16.04 -13.93 11.40
C ASN A 303 14.84 -14.61 12.07
N GLY A 304 14.82 -14.68 13.41
CA GLY A 304 13.69 -15.24 14.16
C GLY A 304 12.34 -14.51 13.91
N ALA A 305 12.35 -13.24 13.51
CA ALA A 305 11.12 -12.58 13.04
C ALA A 305 10.66 -13.07 11.65
N ASN A 306 11.59 -13.40 10.75
CA ASN A 306 11.28 -13.88 9.40
C ASN A 306 10.63 -15.27 9.46
N SER A 307 11.07 -16.14 10.39
CA SER A 307 10.50 -17.48 10.57
C SER A 307 9.04 -17.43 11.02
N ILE A 308 8.65 -16.44 11.84
CA ILE A 308 7.25 -16.22 12.23
C ILE A 308 6.40 -15.92 11.00
N PHE A 309 6.82 -14.99 10.14
CA PHE A 309 6.07 -14.68 8.93
C PHE A 309 5.97 -15.87 7.97
N LEU A 310 7.06 -16.62 7.79
CA LEU A 310 7.09 -17.86 7.01
C LEU A 310 6.09 -18.88 7.55
N ARG A 311 6.10 -19.16 8.86
CA ARG A 311 5.15 -20.07 9.51
C ARG A 311 3.71 -19.64 9.27
N LEU A 312 3.39 -18.36 9.50
CA LEU A 312 2.02 -17.84 9.35
C LEU A 312 1.53 -17.89 7.90
N MET A 313 2.41 -17.73 6.92
CA MET A 313 2.06 -17.89 5.50
C MET A 313 1.89 -19.36 5.10
N ILE A 314 2.68 -20.27 5.66
CA ILE A 314 2.51 -21.72 5.47
C ILE A 314 1.20 -22.21 6.10
N ASP A 315 0.83 -21.68 7.27
CA ASP A 315 -0.41 -21.99 7.98
C ASP A 315 -1.68 -21.64 7.17
N LYS A 316 -1.56 -20.77 6.15
CA LYS A 316 -2.64 -20.50 5.19
C LYS A 316 -2.97 -21.68 4.28
N LYS A 317 -2.07 -22.66 4.16
CA LYS A 317 -2.26 -23.90 3.37
C LYS A 317 -2.68 -23.65 1.93
N TYR A 318 -2.11 -22.62 1.30
CA TYR A 318 -2.33 -22.34 -0.11
C TYR A 318 -1.63 -23.37 -1.01
N ALA A 319 -2.15 -23.56 -2.22
CA ALA A 319 -1.46 -24.31 -3.26
C ALA A 319 -0.26 -23.50 -3.78
N LEU A 320 0.96 -23.91 -3.44
CA LEU A 320 2.17 -23.18 -3.77
C LEU A 320 2.79 -23.66 -5.09
N PRO A 321 3.37 -22.75 -5.91
CA PRO A 321 4.19 -23.15 -7.04
C PRO A 321 5.41 -23.95 -6.60
N PHE A 322 5.83 -24.94 -7.39
CA PHE A 322 6.99 -25.81 -7.08
C PHE A 322 8.26 -25.00 -6.77
N ARG A 323 8.52 -23.93 -7.52
CA ARG A 323 9.67 -23.04 -7.26
C ARG A 323 9.70 -22.46 -5.83
N VAL A 324 8.54 -22.17 -5.26
CA VAL A 324 8.44 -21.66 -3.88
C VAL A 324 8.69 -22.79 -2.88
N ILE A 325 8.18 -23.98 -3.15
CA ILE A 325 8.43 -25.17 -2.34
C ILE A 325 9.93 -25.48 -2.32
N ASP A 326 10.60 -25.48 -3.48
CA ASP A 326 12.03 -25.70 -3.59
C ASP A 326 12.82 -24.65 -2.79
N ALA A 327 12.44 -23.37 -2.89
CA ALA A 327 13.06 -22.30 -2.11
C ALA A 327 12.87 -22.48 -0.61
N LEU A 328 11.68 -22.91 -0.16
CA LEU A 328 11.42 -23.22 1.25
C LEU A 328 12.24 -24.41 1.74
N VAL A 329 12.31 -25.49 0.95
CA VAL A 329 13.14 -26.66 1.27
C VAL A 329 14.60 -26.25 1.35
N PHE A 330 15.10 -25.44 0.41
CA PHE A 330 16.47 -24.93 0.45
C PHE A 330 16.71 -24.05 1.68
N HIS A 331 15.76 -23.18 2.04
CA HIS A 331 15.82 -22.37 3.25
C HIS A 331 16.00 -23.25 4.49
N PHE A 332 15.19 -24.31 4.66
CA PHE A 332 15.31 -25.22 5.80
C PHE A 332 16.59 -26.07 5.78
N LEU A 333 17.05 -26.48 4.59
CA LEU A 333 18.29 -27.25 4.43
C LEU A 333 19.53 -26.46 4.88
N ARG A 334 19.52 -25.12 4.81
CA ARG A 334 20.62 -24.26 5.31
C ARG A 334 20.91 -24.49 6.79
N PHE A 335 19.91 -24.89 7.58
CA PHE A 335 20.08 -25.15 9.02
C PHE A 335 20.63 -26.54 9.32
N ARG A 336 20.77 -27.44 8.34
CA ARG A 336 21.31 -28.79 8.57
C ARG A 336 22.71 -28.79 9.17
N THR A 337 23.50 -27.77 8.85
CA THR A 337 24.87 -27.57 9.36
C THR A 337 24.95 -26.51 10.46
N ASP A 338 23.85 -25.85 10.79
CA ASP A 338 23.83 -24.81 11.82
C ASP A 338 23.80 -25.45 13.21
N ARG A 339 24.69 -25.00 14.10
CA ARG A 339 24.85 -25.52 15.46
C ARG A 339 24.06 -24.72 16.50
N ARG A 340 23.36 -23.67 16.10
CA ARG A 340 22.55 -22.83 16.99
C ARG A 340 21.26 -23.56 17.38
N VAL A 341 20.81 -23.34 18.63
CA VAL A 341 19.52 -23.89 19.14
C VAL A 341 18.40 -23.09 18.51
N LEU A 342 17.72 -23.65 17.50
CA LEU A 342 16.61 -22.98 16.81
C LEU A 342 15.43 -22.73 17.77
N PRO A 343 14.73 -21.59 17.67
CA PRO A 343 13.52 -21.34 18.46
C PRO A 343 12.43 -22.32 18.03
N ALA A 344 11.64 -22.79 19.00
CA ALA A 344 10.58 -23.79 18.80
C ALA A 344 9.33 -23.21 18.11
#